data_AF-A0A645H978-F1
#
_entry.id   AF-A0A645H978-F1
#
_cell.length_a   1.000
_cell.length_b   1.000
_cell.length_c   1.000
_cell.angle_alpha   90.00
_cell.angle_beta   90.00
_cell.angle_gamma   90.00
#
_symmetry.space_group_name_H-M   'P 1'
#
loop_
_entity.id
_entity.type
_entity.pdbx_description
1 polymer ?
#
loop_
_entity_poly.entity_id
_entity_poly.type
_entity_poly.pdbx_seq_one_letter_code
_entity_poly.pdbx_strand_id
1 'polypeptide(L)'
;MFTQAISSPNAPKALGPYSQAIKLGDFVYLSGQIPMDPSTGAIVEGGIQEQTQQVLKNIEAVLSEMNLETRHVVKTTVFMTDLSEFDDMNKIYGAYFNEPFPARSTIQVVALPKGAKIEIECTVIDTLAYERQMNQGCGGGCSGGCSDGDCGCDCEEGHDCGCEECGK
;
A
#
# COMPACT_ATOMS: atom_id res chain seq x y z
N MET A 1 14.74 13.33 -12.25
CA MET A 1 14.67 13.03 -10.80
C MET A 1 13.84 11.75 -10.66
N PHE A 2 14.33 10.74 -9.95
CA PHE A 2 13.62 9.44 -9.82
C PHE A 2 12.56 9.44 -8.69
N THR A 3 12.49 10.54 -7.94
CA THR A 3 11.55 10.75 -6.83
C THR A 3 10.35 11.58 -7.29
N GLN A 4 9.15 11.10 -7.00
CA GLN A 4 7.89 11.81 -7.25
C GLN A 4 7.16 12.06 -5.93
N ALA A 5 6.77 13.32 -5.68
CA ALA A 5 5.92 13.64 -4.55
C ALA A 5 4.46 13.27 -4.84
N ILE A 6 3.83 12.61 -3.87
CA ILE A 6 2.43 12.21 -3.92
C ILE A 6 1.68 13.05 -2.88
N SER A 7 0.53 13.58 -3.30
CA SER A 7 -0.35 14.37 -2.45
C SER A 7 -1.80 14.01 -2.74
N SER A 8 -2.58 13.73 -1.71
CA SER A 8 -4.03 13.59 -1.77
C SER A 8 -4.71 14.83 -1.18
N PRO A 9 -5.78 15.36 -1.82
CA PRO A 9 -6.63 16.38 -1.22
C PRO A 9 -7.47 15.82 -0.05
N ASN A 10 -7.65 14.49 0.01
CA ASN A 10 -8.43 13.80 1.04
C ASN A 10 -7.57 13.39 2.25
N ALA A 11 -6.30 13.78 2.27
CA ALA A 11 -5.40 13.57 3.39
C ALA A 11 -4.91 14.92 3.95
N PRO A 12 -4.53 15.00 5.24
CA PRO A 12 -4.03 16.22 5.84
C PRO A 12 -2.88 16.82 5.05
N LYS A 13 -3.01 18.10 4.67
CA LYS A 13 -1.96 18.81 3.91
C LYS A 13 -0.66 18.81 4.69
N ALA A 14 0.46 18.68 3.97
CA ALA A 14 1.77 18.86 4.57
C ALA A 14 1.90 20.31 5.09
N LEU A 15 2.04 20.48 6.40
CA LEU A 15 2.16 21.77 7.07
C LEU A 15 3.62 22.23 7.26
N GLY A 16 4.58 21.48 6.71
CA GLY A 16 6.02 21.74 6.86
C GLY A 16 6.82 21.28 5.64
N PRO A 17 8.17 21.29 5.70
CA PRO A 17 9.04 20.93 4.59
C PRO A 17 9.13 19.41 4.39
N TYR A 18 7.99 18.75 4.20
CA TYR A 18 7.88 17.32 3.92
C TYR A 18 6.75 17.07 2.90
N SER A 19 6.79 15.92 2.23
CA SER A 19 5.71 15.47 1.34
C SER A 19 4.83 14.46 2.07
N GLN A 20 3.54 14.36 1.72
CA GLN A 20 2.66 13.33 2.29
C GLN A 20 3.22 11.93 2.01
N ALA A 21 3.67 11.70 0.76
CA ALA A 21 4.49 10.55 0.41
C ALA A 21 5.48 10.87 -0.71
N ILE A 22 6.54 10.08 -0.80
CA ILE A 22 7.49 10.07 -1.92
C ILE A 22 7.50 8.68 -2.55
N LYS A 23 7.32 8.65 -3.87
CA LYS A 23 7.52 7.46 -4.69
C LYS A 23 8.92 7.48 -5.30
N LEU A 24 9.65 6.37 -5.18
CA LEU A 24 10.97 6.12 -5.75
C LEU A 24 10.97 4.75 -6.42
N GLY A 25 10.80 4.72 -7.74
CA GLY A 25 10.57 3.48 -8.47
C GLY A 25 9.31 2.79 -7.94
N ASP A 26 9.47 1.54 -7.48
CA ASP A 26 8.37 0.74 -6.92
C ASP A 26 8.16 1.00 -5.42
N PHE A 27 9.07 1.70 -4.74
CA PHE A 27 8.91 2.00 -3.32
C PHE A 27 8.13 3.29 -3.12
N VAL A 28 7.21 3.28 -2.17
CA VAL A 28 6.49 4.47 -1.71
C VAL A 28 6.69 4.60 -0.20
N TYR A 29 7.18 5.77 0.21
CA TYR A 29 7.39 6.12 1.61
C TYR A 29 6.36 7.15 2.02
N LEU A 30 5.48 6.80 2.95
CA LEU A 30 4.52 7.73 3.53
C LEU A 30 5.15 8.38 4.76
N SER A 31 5.00 9.69 4.87
CA SER A 31 5.31 10.41 6.11
C SER A 31 4.41 9.94 7.25
N GLY A 32 4.81 10.21 8.49
CA GLY A 32 4.00 9.94 9.67
C GLY A 32 2.61 10.56 9.56
N GLN A 33 1.59 9.72 9.61
CA GLN A 33 0.20 10.10 9.55
C GLN A 33 -0.34 10.25 10.97
N ILE A 34 -0.83 11.45 11.27
CA ILE A 34 -1.49 11.79 12.54
C ILE A 34 -3.02 11.78 12.36
N PRO A 35 -3.79 11.64 13.45
CA PRO A 35 -5.26 11.56 13.47
C PRO A 35 -5.94 12.91 13.19
N MET A 36 -5.49 13.60 12.14
CA MET A 36 -6.03 14.87 11.71
C MET A 36 -7.14 14.65 10.69
N ASP A 37 -8.26 15.34 10.88
CA ASP A 37 -9.33 15.40 9.88
C ASP A 37 -8.89 16.33 8.74
N PRO A 38 -8.84 15.87 7.47
CA PRO A 38 -8.44 16.66 6.33
C PRO A 38 -9.35 17.88 6.07
N SER A 39 -10.63 17.82 6.49
CA SER A 39 -11.63 18.87 6.28
C SER A 39 -11.44 20.03 7.26
N THR A 40 -11.13 19.71 8.51
CA THR A 40 -11.03 20.70 9.60
C THR A 40 -9.58 21.10 9.92
N GLY A 41 -8.61 20.24 9.61
CA GLY A 41 -7.20 20.42 9.99
C GLY A 41 -6.92 20.24 11.49
N ALA A 42 -7.91 19.77 12.25
CA ALA A 42 -7.82 19.50 13.68
C ALA A 42 -7.62 18.00 13.95
N ILE A 43 -7.07 17.67 15.13
CA ILE A 43 -7.04 16.28 15.61
C ILE A 43 -8.48 15.86 15.91
N VAL A 44 -8.88 14.67 15.48
CA VAL A 44 -10.22 14.14 15.77
C VAL A 44 -10.40 13.96 17.28
N GLU A 45 -11.57 14.33 17.77
CA GLU A 45 -11.96 14.09 19.15
C GLU A 45 -12.17 12.59 19.42
N GLY A 46 -12.10 12.20 20.70
CA GLY A 46 -12.25 10.82 21.13
C GLY A 46 -10.98 10.24 21.76
N GLY A 47 -10.87 8.92 21.72
CA GLY A 47 -9.77 8.16 22.30
C GLY A 47 -8.83 7.59 21.23
N ILE A 48 -8.07 6.58 21.65
CA ILE A 48 -7.12 5.90 20.75
C ILE A 48 -7.80 5.27 19.54
N GLN A 49 -9.04 4.80 19.67
CA GLN A 49 -9.75 4.08 18.62
C GLN A 49 -10.14 5.02 17.48
N GLU A 50 -10.77 6.15 17.78
CA GLU A 50 -11.16 7.17 16.80
C GLU A 50 -9.92 7.76 16.12
N GLN A 51 -8.87 8.02 16.90
CA GLN A 51 -7.60 8.51 16.35
C GLN A 51 -6.94 7.48 15.42
N THR A 52 -6.86 6.21 15.83
CA THR A 52 -6.30 5.14 14.99
C THR A 52 -7.09 5.00 13.69
N GLN A 53 -8.42 5.07 13.76
CA GLN A 53 -9.27 5.00 12.58
C GLN A 53 -9.00 6.17 11.61
N GLN A 54 -8.84 7.38 12.13
CA GLN A 54 -8.54 8.54 11.29
C GLN A 54 -7.15 8.43 10.64
N VAL A 55 -6.13 7.97 11.38
CA VAL A 55 -4.79 7.74 10.82
C VAL A 55 -4.85 6.76 9.64
N LEU A 56 -5.57 5.64 9.80
CA LEU A 56 -5.69 4.63 8.76
C LEU A 56 -6.45 5.15 7.53
N LYS A 57 -7.53 5.93 7.72
CA LYS A 57 -8.23 6.62 6.62
C LYS A 57 -7.31 7.59 5.87
N ASN A 58 -6.47 8.32 6.59
CA ASN A 58 -5.51 9.24 5.97
C ASN A 58 -4.47 8.48 5.13
N ILE A 59 -3.99 7.33 5.62
CA ILE A 59 -3.11 6.43 4.86
C ILE A 59 -3.83 5.96 3.58
N GLU A 60 -5.04 5.41 3.69
CA GLU A 60 -5.83 4.93 2.55
C GLU A 60 -6.07 6.02 1.50
N ALA A 61 -6.36 7.26 1.93
CA ALA A 61 -6.53 8.39 1.03
C ALA A 61 -5.27 8.67 0.21
N VAL A 62 -4.08 8.62 0.83
CA VAL A 62 -2.81 8.79 0.12
C VAL A 62 -2.52 7.63 -0.82
N LEU A 63 -2.81 6.38 -0.41
CA LEU A 63 -2.63 5.19 -1.27
C LEU A 63 -3.53 5.23 -2.50
N SER A 64 -4.77 5.70 -2.33
CA SER A 64 -5.78 5.77 -3.39
C SER A 64 -5.35 6.68 -4.55
N GLU A 65 -4.57 7.73 -4.30
CA GLU A 65 -4.01 8.60 -5.36
C GLU A 65 -3.09 7.84 -6.32
N MET A 66 -2.54 6.71 -5.89
CA MET A 66 -1.67 5.84 -6.68
C MET A 66 -2.39 4.57 -7.15
N ASN A 67 -3.70 4.44 -6.91
CA ASN A 67 -4.47 3.20 -7.07
C ASN A 67 -3.91 2.04 -6.23
N LEU A 68 -3.29 2.37 -5.10
CA LEU A 68 -2.79 1.40 -4.13
C LEU A 68 -3.80 1.23 -2.99
N GLU A 69 -3.67 0.11 -2.31
CA GLU A 69 -4.53 -0.34 -1.22
C GLU A 69 -3.68 -0.80 -0.03
N THR A 70 -4.28 -1.02 1.14
CA THR A 70 -3.58 -1.45 2.36
C THR A 70 -2.78 -2.74 2.20
N ARG A 71 -3.18 -3.63 1.28
CA ARG A 71 -2.42 -4.86 0.92
C ARG A 71 -1.01 -4.61 0.36
N HIS A 72 -0.74 -3.41 -0.14
CA HIS A 72 0.55 -3.02 -0.68
C HIS A 72 1.52 -2.51 0.39
N VAL A 73 1.02 -2.30 1.61
CA VAL A 73 1.83 -1.88 2.76
C VAL A 73 2.66 -3.07 3.22
N VAL A 74 3.99 -2.90 3.25
CA VAL A 74 4.92 -3.97 3.64
C VAL A 74 5.47 -3.79 5.05
N LYS A 75 5.55 -2.54 5.53
CA LYS A 75 6.06 -2.18 6.86
C LYS A 75 5.29 -1.00 7.42
N THR A 76 4.89 -1.09 8.68
CA THR A 76 4.36 0.03 9.47
C THR A 76 5.21 0.26 10.72
N THR A 77 5.38 1.51 11.10
CA THR A 77 5.89 1.88 12.43
C THR A 77 4.81 2.69 13.12
N VAL A 78 4.37 2.20 14.28
CA VAL A 78 3.30 2.80 15.08
C VAL A 78 3.92 3.45 16.31
N PHE A 79 3.73 4.76 16.43
CA PHE A 79 4.13 5.55 17.58
C PHE A 79 2.90 5.82 18.43
N MET A 80 2.96 5.52 19.72
CA MET A 80 1.87 5.77 20.67
C MET A 80 2.38 6.59 21.86
N THR A 81 1.54 7.43 22.44
CA THR A 81 1.90 8.14 23.68
C THR A 81 1.70 7.29 24.94
N ASP A 82 0.81 6.29 24.87
CA ASP A 82 0.49 5.39 25.98
C ASP A 82 0.26 3.97 25.45
N LEU A 83 1.14 3.03 25.81
CA LEU A 83 1.01 1.62 25.40
C LEU A 83 -0.04 0.85 26.20
N SER A 84 -0.60 1.41 27.28
CA SER A 84 -1.75 0.78 27.93
C SER A 84 -2.99 0.74 27.01
N GLU A 85 -3.04 1.62 26.01
CA GLU A 85 -4.08 1.70 24.97
C GLU A 85 -3.81 0.76 23.76
N PHE A 86 -2.76 -0.07 23.81
CA PHE A 86 -2.30 -0.91 22.68
C PHE A 86 -3.36 -1.89 22.16
N ASP A 87 -4.09 -2.55 23.05
CA ASP A 87 -5.10 -3.53 22.65
C ASP A 87 -6.28 -2.89 21.92
N ASP A 88 -6.67 -1.69 22.33
CA ASP A 88 -7.75 -0.94 21.68
C ASP A 88 -7.33 -0.39 20.32
N MET A 89 -6.08 0.05 20.18
CA MET A 89 -5.48 0.39 18.88
C MET A 89 -5.47 -0.84 17.96
N ASN A 90 -5.03 -2.00 18.45
CA ASN A 90 -4.93 -3.22 17.65
C ASN A 90 -6.26 -3.71 17.10
N LYS A 91 -7.36 -3.55 17.84
CA LYS A 91 -8.70 -3.92 17.36
C LYS A 91 -9.06 -3.17 16.08
N ILE A 92 -8.76 -1.86 16.04
CA ILE A 92 -9.00 -1.04 14.85
C ILE A 92 -7.98 -1.40 13.76
N TYR A 93 -6.70 -1.51 14.11
CA TYR A 93 -5.64 -1.85 13.16
C TYR A 93 -5.89 -3.18 12.42
N GLY A 94 -6.32 -4.22 13.14
CA GLY A 94 -6.61 -5.54 12.59
C GLY A 94 -7.86 -5.59 11.71
N ALA A 95 -8.71 -4.57 11.73
CA ALA A 95 -9.84 -4.46 10.80
C ALA A 95 -9.44 -3.86 9.44
N TYR A 96 -8.30 -3.18 9.36
CA TYR A 96 -7.81 -2.49 8.15
C TYR A 96 -6.76 -3.29 7.37
N PHE A 97 -5.97 -4.11 8.07
CA PHE A 97 -4.98 -4.99 7.45
C PHE A 97 -5.47 -6.43 7.47
N ASN A 98 -5.25 -7.15 6.38
CA ASN A 98 -5.56 -8.58 6.23
C ASN A 98 -4.26 -9.39 6.09
N GLU A 99 -4.34 -10.70 6.26
CA GLU A 99 -3.20 -11.59 5.99
C GLU A 99 -2.84 -11.60 4.48
N PRO A 100 -1.54 -11.58 4.12
CA PRO A 100 -0.38 -11.44 5.01
C PRO A 100 -0.25 -10.02 5.57
N PHE A 101 -0.13 -9.90 6.89
CA PHE A 101 -0.03 -8.60 7.56
C PHE A 101 1.32 -7.91 7.25
N PRO A 102 1.37 -6.56 7.23
CA PRO A 102 2.64 -5.85 7.13
C PRO A 102 3.54 -6.15 8.32
N ALA A 103 4.85 -6.14 8.10
CA ALA A 103 5.80 -6.09 9.20
C ALA A 103 5.50 -4.85 10.06
N ARG A 104 5.64 -4.97 11.38
CA ARG A 104 5.23 -3.90 12.30
C ARG A 104 6.24 -3.67 13.42
N SER A 105 6.43 -2.41 13.78
CA SER A 105 7.10 -2.01 15.02
C SER A 105 6.16 -1.05 15.76
N THR A 106 5.98 -1.26 17.06
CA THR A 106 5.17 -0.37 17.90
C THR A 106 6.00 0.11 19.07
N ILE A 107 6.05 1.42 19.28
CA ILE A 107 6.85 2.04 20.33
C ILE A 107 6.08 3.13 21.06
N GLN A 108 6.36 3.30 22.36
CA GLN A 108 5.89 4.45 23.12
C GLN A 108 6.83 5.63 22.92
N VAL A 109 6.26 6.81 22.72
CA VAL A 109 6.99 8.09 22.63
C VAL A 109 6.44 9.08 23.65
N VAL A 110 7.27 10.07 24.03
CA VAL A 110 6.90 11.07 25.06
C VAL A 110 5.79 12.00 24.57
N ALA A 111 5.80 12.36 23.28
CA ALA A 111 4.83 13.24 22.67
C ALA A 111 4.80 13.07 21.15
N LEU A 112 3.67 13.42 20.54
CA LEU A 112 3.46 13.47 19.10
C LEU A 112 2.99 14.86 18.66
N PRO A 113 3.13 15.21 17.38
CA PRO A 113 2.68 16.50 16.85
C PRO A 113 1.21 16.78 17.17
N LYS A 114 0.91 18.05 17.49
CA LYS A 114 -0.44 18.53 17.86
C LYS A 114 -1.10 17.79 19.05
N GLY A 115 -0.32 17.05 19.86
CA GLY A 115 -0.86 16.30 21.00
C GLY A 115 -1.65 15.05 20.59
N ALA A 116 -1.40 14.51 19.39
CA ALA A 116 -1.96 13.23 18.99
C ALA A 116 -1.55 12.10 19.95
N LYS A 117 -2.39 11.08 20.07
CA LYS A 117 -2.07 9.85 20.83
C LYS A 117 -1.34 8.81 20.00
N ILE A 118 -1.51 8.87 18.69
CA ILE A 118 -0.97 7.90 17.74
C ILE A 118 -0.46 8.58 16.47
N GLU A 119 0.62 8.05 15.92
CA GLU A 119 1.15 8.39 14.60
C GLU A 119 1.60 7.10 13.92
N ILE A 120 1.32 6.94 12.62
CA ILE A 120 1.74 5.77 11.85
C ILE A 120 2.46 6.22 10.59
N GLU A 121 3.70 5.76 10.42
CA GLU A 121 4.39 5.78 9.13
C GLU A 121 4.29 4.41 8.47
N CYS A 122 4.37 4.39 7.14
CA CYS A 122 4.41 3.13 6.42
C CYS A 122 5.25 3.18 5.14
N THR A 123 5.81 2.02 4.82
CA THR A 123 6.48 1.74 3.56
C THR A 123 5.60 0.80 2.74
N VAL A 124 5.46 1.14 1.47
CA VAL A 124 4.55 0.52 0.53
C VAL A 124 5.34 0.14 -0.72
N ILE A 125 4.92 -0.93 -1.38
CA ILE A 125 5.46 -1.33 -2.67
C ILE A 125 4.36 -1.25 -3.73
N ASP A 126 4.62 -0.50 -4.80
CA ASP A 126 3.76 -0.46 -5.98
C ASP A 126 4.00 -1.71 -6.82
N THR A 127 3.13 -2.70 -6.65
CA THR A 127 3.17 -3.95 -7.41
C THR A 127 2.31 -3.92 -8.67
N LEU A 128 1.61 -2.82 -8.97
CA LEU A 128 0.62 -2.77 -10.05
C LEU A 128 1.22 -3.04 -11.44
N ALA A 129 2.50 -2.70 -11.65
CA ALA A 129 3.20 -3.04 -12.89
C ALA A 129 3.40 -4.56 -13.02
N TYR A 130 3.86 -5.22 -11.96
CA TYR A 130 4.09 -6.67 -11.93
C TYR A 130 2.78 -7.45 -11.98
N GLU A 131 1.75 -7.00 -11.25
CA GLU A 131 0.42 -7.63 -11.27
C GLU A 131 -0.21 -7.59 -12.66
N ARG A 132 -0.05 -6.46 -13.38
CA ARG A 132 -0.51 -6.37 -14.77
C ARG A 132 0.23 -7.35 -15.68
N GLN A 133 1.54 -7.53 -15.51
CA GLN A 133 2.32 -8.49 -16.29
C GLN A 133 1.93 -9.94 -15.96
N MET A 134 1.76 -10.27 -14.69
CA MET A 134 1.31 -11.61 -14.27
C MET A 134 -0.10 -11.92 -14.79
N ASN A 135 -1.02 -10.96 -14.73
CA ASN A 135 -2.37 -11.11 -15.28
C ASN A 135 -2.40 -11.10 -16.81
N GLN A 136 -1.35 -10.57 -17.46
CA GLN A 136 -1.15 -10.65 -18.92
C GLN A 136 -0.38 -11.91 -19.34
N GLY A 137 -0.03 -12.80 -18.40
CA GLY A 137 0.64 -14.06 -18.67
C GLY A 137 -0.13 -14.88 -19.72
N CYS A 138 0.47 -15.04 -20.91
CA CYS A 138 0.00 -15.86 -22.04
C CYS A 138 -1.52 -15.88 -22.30
N GLY A 139 -2.21 -14.75 -22.08
CA GLY A 139 -3.60 -14.54 -22.50
C GLY A 139 -3.71 -14.11 -23.97
N GLY A 140 -2.58 -13.98 -24.67
CA GLY A 140 -2.53 -14.03 -26.12
C GLY A 140 -2.82 -15.46 -26.54
N GLY A 141 -4.10 -15.85 -26.50
CA GLY A 141 -4.51 -17.10 -27.12
C GLY A 141 -3.93 -17.12 -28.53
N CYS A 142 -3.29 -18.23 -28.89
CA CYS A 142 -3.27 -18.69 -30.28
C CYS A 142 -4.73 -18.87 -30.71
N SER A 143 -5.41 -17.76 -30.96
CA SER A 143 -6.79 -17.66 -31.41
C SER A 143 -6.85 -17.42 -32.91
N GLY A 144 -5.71 -17.11 -33.53
CA GLY A 144 -5.44 -17.62 -34.86
C GLY A 144 -5.10 -19.09 -34.68
N GLY A 145 -5.97 -19.98 -35.16
CA GLY A 145 -5.61 -21.38 -35.28
C GLY A 145 -4.23 -21.51 -35.91
N CYS A 146 -3.49 -22.54 -35.53
CA CYS A 146 -2.25 -22.90 -36.21
C CYS A 146 -2.61 -23.20 -37.68
N SER A 147 -2.61 -22.18 -38.53
CA SER A 147 -2.55 -22.36 -39.96
C SER A 147 -1.09 -22.61 -40.25
N ASP A 148 -0.81 -23.86 -40.59
CA ASP A 148 0.49 -24.41 -40.93
C ASP A 148 1.43 -23.35 -41.53
N GLY A 149 2.52 -23.05 -40.80
CA GLY A 149 3.72 -22.48 -41.40
C GLY A 149 4.41 -21.30 -40.74
N ASP A 150 3.99 -20.79 -39.57
CA ASP A 150 4.70 -19.63 -38.96
C ASP A 150 4.86 -19.69 -37.43
N CYS A 151 4.71 -20.86 -36.85
CA CYS A 151 5.15 -21.13 -35.48
C CYS A 151 6.30 -22.11 -35.61
N GLY A 152 7.54 -21.70 -35.34
CA GLY A 152 8.70 -22.59 -35.27
C GLY A 152 8.66 -23.56 -34.09
N CYS A 153 7.47 -24.02 -33.72
CA CYS A 153 7.20 -24.98 -32.67
C CYS A 153 6.60 -26.21 -33.35
N ASP A 154 7.39 -27.29 -33.42
CA ASP A 154 6.96 -28.60 -33.92
C ASP A 154 5.98 -29.22 -32.90
N CYS A 155 4.75 -28.71 -32.83
CA CYS A 155 3.71 -29.27 -31.99
C CYS A 155 2.89 -30.28 -32.81
N GLU A 156 3.11 -31.59 -32.59
CA GLU A 156 2.28 -32.62 -33.20
C GLU A 156 0.85 -32.62 -32.61
N GLU A 157 -0.15 -32.88 -33.46
CA GLU A 157 -1.57 -32.86 -33.08
C GLU A 157 -1.88 -33.82 -31.92
N GLY A 158 -2.39 -33.28 -30.82
CA GLY A 158 -2.84 -34.05 -29.66
C GLY A 158 -1.91 -34.02 -28.45
N HIS A 159 -0.81 -33.25 -28.49
CA HIS A 159 0.04 -33.01 -27.33
C HIS A 159 -0.33 -31.68 -26.64
N ASP A 160 -0.72 -31.74 -25.37
CA ASP A 160 -0.93 -30.56 -24.54
C ASP A 160 0.45 -29.97 -24.19
N CYS A 161 0.94 -29.09 -25.05
CA CYS A 161 2.26 -28.48 -24.91
C CYS A 161 2.20 -27.48 -23.75
N GLY A 162 2.53 -27.95 -22.55
CA GLY A 162 2.66 -27.10 -21.38
C GLY A 162 3.74 -26.02 -21.61
N CYS A 163 3.56 -24.86 -20.98
CA CYS A 163 4.45 -23.71 -21.08
C CYS A 163 5.94 -23.97 -20.72
N GLU A 164 6.27 -25.15 -20.17
CA GLU A 164 7.65 -25.53 -19.85
C GLU A 164 8.49 -25.94 -21.07
N GLU A 165 7.88 -26.27 -22.22
CA GLU A 165 8.62 -26.70 -23.42
C GLU A 165 9.00 -25.55 -24.37
N CYS A 166 8.44 -24.34 -24.16
CA CYS A 166 8.81 -23.12 -24.90
C CYS A 166 10.11 -22.50 -24.38
N GLY A 167 11.12 -23.32 -24.13
CA GLY A 167 12.46 -22.92 -23.75
C GLY A 167 13.45 -23.09 -24.89
N LYS A 168 13.57 -22.08 -25.76
CA LYS A 168 14.81 -21.66 -26.44
C LYS A 168 14.62 -20.37 -27.22
#